data_AF-A0A135SHP9-F1
#
_entry.id   AF-A0A135SHP9-F1
#
_cell.length_a   1.000
_cell.length_b   1.000
_cell.length_c   1.000
_cell.angle_alpha   90.00
_cell.angle_beta   90.00
_cell.angle_gamma   90.00
#
_symmetry.space_group_name_H-M   'P 1'
#
loop_
_entity.id
_entity.type
_entity.pdbx_description
1 polymer ?
#
loop_
_entity_poly.entity_id
_entity_poly.type
_entity_poly.pdbx_seq_one_letter_code
_entity_poly.pdbx_strand_id
1 'polypeptide(L)'
;MKSIVAIASAASLISSAAAASRLPLQFDITEVDLSSLQKRSVDSQPLDVSPHVLELNRVVGTSPAQTWIQSIRNGPGSNGMYKTGHVTNLTDLNGYEYIASILFGDETLQVIVDSGSSDTWAVQKDFICQDSDGNRLNDHGSIPGVHFNITYGDGEFATGLMGYQDITLAGLEVPQQEVALVNKTYWNGDNVASGLLGLAYDLLTSEYDDASGKSIYYDSIFTTMSKKGIVKPHLFSMAMDSKSQVGQLAFGGLPPVETKGKFISTPIRMVALLSHRPEAKTEYSFYTILPDGYVIKNVTMAPTSNQTLAASKWNNAVLKPAGFYNSTTPTIVDSGTTLMYVPSDISDAFAAGVPNSFYDIFSGAYYAPCDATVPDFGIVISGHTFYADKADLIQSSDPLDNGDGTFVCLLGVTDGGEGPYILGDTMMNSLVTVFDVGAGMMRFASRK
;
A
#
# COMPACT_ATOMS: atom_id res chain seq x y z
N MET A 1 9.28 -7.76 73.28
CA MET A 1 10.02 -7.99 72.02
C MET A 1 9.23 -8.96 71.17
N LYS A 2 9.14 -8.64 69.87
CA LYS A 2 8.43 -9.31 68.76
C LYS A 2 6.97 -8.86 68.52
N SER A 3 6.90 -8.01 67.50
CA SER A 3 5.80 -7.33 66.83
C SER A 3 4.72 -8.25 66.28
N ILE A 4 3.54 -7.71 65.97
CA ILE A 4 2.89 -7.76 64.64
C ILE A 4 1.60 -6.90 64.65
N VAL A 5 1.66 -5.84 63.84
CA VAL A 5 0.66 -5.34 62.86
C VAL A 5 -0.70 -4.83 63.36
N ALA A 6 -0.85 -3.50 63.26
CA ALA A 6 -2.13 -2.80 63.18
C ALA A 6 -2.75 -2.99 61.78
N ILE A 7 -3.98 -3.49 61.75
CA ILE A 7 -4.85 -3.46 60.58
C ILE A 7 -5.61 -2.13 60.63
N ALA A 8 -5.27 -1.21 59.73
CA ALA A 8 -6.11 -0.06 59.43
C ALA A 8 -6.34 -0.04 57.92
N SER A 9 -7.60 -0.14 57.56
CA SER A 9 -8.17 -0.12 56.21
C SER A 9 -7.75 1.11 55.42
N ALA A 10 -7.01 0.91 54.33
CA ALA A 10 -6.90 1.89 53.26
C ALA A 10 -7.98 1.57 52.22
N ALA A 11 -9.00 2.43 52.14
CA ALA A 11 -9.96 2.42 51.04
C ALA A 11 -9.21 2.67 49.73
N SER A 12 -9.32 1.73 48.80
CA SER A 12 -8.78 1.86 47.44
C SER A 12 -9.52 2.97 46.70
N LEU A 13 -8.80 4.05 46.37
CA LEU A 13 -9.15 4.94 45.28
C LEU A 13 -9.04 4.13 43.97
N ILE A 14 -10.16 3.54 43.53
CA ILE A 14 -10.28 3.06 42.15
C ILE A 14 -10.46 4.31 41.30
N SER A 15 -9.37 4.77 40.67
CA SER A 15 -9.49 5.70 39.56
C SER A 15 -10.15 4.97 38.40
N SER A 16 -11.43 5.26 38.15
CA SER A 16 -12.10 4.89 36.92
C SER A 16 -11.36 5.58 35.76
N ALA A 17 -10.52 4.84 35.04
CA ALA A 17 -10.10 5.26 33.72
C ALA A 17 -11.35 5.25 32.85
N ALA A 18 -11.93 6.43 32.63
CA ALA A 18 -12.92 6.59 31.58
C ALA A 18 -12.22 6.20 30.27
N ALA A 19 -12.66 5.09 29.67
CA ALA A 19 -12.29 4.77 28.31
C ALA A 19 -12.70 5.97 27.46
N ALA A 20 -11.73 6.75 27.00
CA ALA A 20 -11.97 7.77 25.99
C ALA A 20 -12.50 7.01 24.77
N SER A 21 -13.81 7.09 24.53
CA SER A 21 -14.42 6.64 23.29
C SER A 21 -13.74 7.41 22.16
N ARG A 22 -12.82 6.75 21.44
CA ARG A 22 -12.28 7.30 20.20
C ARG A 22 -13.47 7.46 19.25
N LEU A 23 -13.67 8.67 18.76
CA LEU A 23 -14.57 8.89 17.64
C LEU A 23 -13.97 8.10 16.46
N PRO A 24 -14.72 7.21 15.80
CA PRO A 24 -14.21 6.48 14.65
C PRO A 24 -13.75 7.48 13.58
N LEU A 25 -12.65 7.19 12.90
CA LEU A 25 -12.27 7.88 11.65
C LEU A 25 -13.49 7.92 10.73
N GLN A 26 -14.08 9.11 10.60
CA GLN A 26 -15.20 9.34 9.72
C GLN A 26 -14.64 9.63 8.33
N PHE A 27 -14.63 8.62 7.46
CA PHE A 27 -14.29 8.83 6.07
C PHE A 27 -15.35 9.74 5.44
N ASP A 28 -14.94 10.93 5.04
CA ASP A 28 -15.80 11.81 4.24
C ASP A 28 -15.81 11.27 2.80
N ILE A 29 -16.61 10.23 2.60
CA ILE A 29 -16.88 9.65 1.28
C ILE A 29 -17.89 10.58 0.62
N THR A 30 -17.39 11.52 -0.16
CA THR A 30 -18.26 12.29 -1.05
C THR A 30 -18.65 11.35 -2.19
N GLU A 31 -19.90 10.88 -2.21
CA GLU A 31 -20.49 10.31 -3.43
C GLU A 31 -20.63 11.46 -4.44
N VAL A 32 -19.55 11.77 -5.15
CA VAL A 32 -19.60 12.69 -6.28
C VAL A 32 -20.31 11.97 -7.42
N ASP A 33 -21.25 12.64 -8.07
CA ASP A 33 -21.85 12.14 -9.32
C ASP A 33 -20.77 12.08 -10.42
N LEU A 34 -20.17 10.90 -10.57
CA LEU A 34 -19.07 10.63 -11.49
C LEU A 34 -19.51 10.59 -12.96
N SER A 35 -20.82 10.63 -13.25
CA SER A 35 -21.33 10.48 -14.62
C SER A 35 -20.83 11.58 -15.56
N SER A 36 -20.59 12.78 -15.03
CA SER A 36 -20.04 13.92 -15.78
C SER A 36 -18.53 13.83 -16.04
N LEU A 37 -17.82 12.98 -15.30
CA LEU A 37 -16.35 12.82 -15.37
C LEU A 37 -15.93 11.54 -16.10
N GLN A 38 -16.84 10.59 -16.30
CA GLN A 38 -16.62 9.40 -17.13
C GLN A 38 -16.51 9.80 -18.62
N LYS A 39 -15.30 10.12 -19.07
CA LYS A 39 -15.01 10.52 -20.45
C LYS A 39 -15.12 9.36 -21.45
N ARG A 40 -15.10 8.11 -20.97
CA ARG A 40 -15.25 6.87 -21.76
C ARG A 40 -16.33 5.97 -21.16
N SER A 41 -17.18 5.40 -22.02
CA SER A 41 -18.23 4.44 -21.62
C SER A 41 -17.61 3.18 -20.98
N VAL A 42 -18.16 2.78 -19.83
CA VAL A 42 -17.80 1.58 -19.05
C VAL A 42 -17.86 0.29 -19.90
N ASP A 43 -18.73 0.26 -20.91
CA ASP A 43 -18.96 -0.90 -21.80
C ASP A 43 -18.11 -0.93 -23.08
N SER A 44 -17.20 0.03 -23.27
CA SER A 44 -16.49 0.15 -24.55
C SER A 44 -15.27 -0.77 -24.67
N GLN A 45 -15.50 -1.92 -25.31
CA GLN A 45 -14.55 -2.88 -25.89
C GLN A 45 -13.81 -3.83 -24.91
N PRO A 46 -13.59 -5.10 -25.29
CA PRO A 46 -12.58 -5.93 -24.62
C PRO A 46 -11.23 -5.20 -24.69
N LEU A 47 -10.47 -5.25 -23.60
CA LEU A 47 -9.15 -4.64 -23.56
C LEU A 47 -8.19 -5.52 -24.35
N ASP A 48 -7.55 -4.94 -25.37
CA ASP A 48 -6.53 -5.64 -26.16
C ASP A 48 -5.25 -5.81 -25.36
N VAL A 49 -4.45 -6.81 -25.72
CA VAL A 49 -3.10 -6.99 -25.19
C VAL A 49 -2.24 -5.80 -25.65
N SER A 50 -1.54 -5.18 -24.70
CA SER A 50 -0.67 -4.06 -25.00
C SER A 50 0.63 -4.50 -25.69
N PRO A 51 1.14 -3.76 -26.68
CA PRO A 51 2.53 -3.89 -27.13
C PRO A 51 3.53 -3.22 -26.16
N HIS A 52 3.06 -2.41 -25.21
CA HIS A 52 3.85 -1.68 -24.23
C HIS A 52 3.81 -2.39 -22.88
N VAL A 53 4.67 -3.40 -22.73
CA VAL A 53 4.75 -4.23 -21.54
C VAL A 53 6.14 -4.11 -20.93
N LEU A 54 6.17 -3.91 -19.62
CA LEU A 54 7.34 -3.89 -18.77
C LEU A 54 7.33 -5.13 -17.87
N GLU A 55 8.44 -5.83 -17.82
CA GLU A 55 8.61 -6.95 -16.87
C GLU A 55 8.84 -6.40 -15.46
N LEU A 56 8.22 -7.05 -14.48
CA LEU A 56 8.37 -6.76 -13.07
C LEU A 56 9.09 -7.94 -12.39
N ASN A 57 10.07 -7.65 -11.55
CA ASN A 57 10.76 -8.67 -10.75
C ASN A 57 10.39 -8.49 -9.29
N ARG A 58 9.99 -9.58 -8.63
CA ARG A 58 9.70 -9.57 -7.21
C ARG A 58 11.00 -9.65 -6.41
N VAL A 59 11.15 -8.75 -5.45
CA VAL A 59 12.29 -8.72 -4.52
C VAL A 59 11.79 -8.72 -3.08
N VAL A 60 12.65 -9.17 -2.17
CA VAL A 60 12.40 -9.06 -0.72
C VAL A 60 12.82 -7.67 -0.30
N GLY A 61 11.90 -6.93 0.30
CA GLY A 61 12.08 -5.53 0.64
C GLY A 61 10.75 -4.93 1.09
N THR A 62 10.84 -3.73 1.63
CA THR A 62 9.66 -2.95 2.02
C THR A 62 9.69 -1.65 1.25
N SER A 63 8.63 -1.42 0.49
CA SER A 63 8.43 -0.15 -0.20
C SER A 63 8.20 0.94 0.86
N PRO A 64 8.91 2.08 0.78
CA PRO A 64 8.68 3.20 1.67
C PRO A 64 7.23 3.70 1.63
N ALA A 65 6.54 3.59 0.48
CA ALA A 65 5.16 4.03 0.34
C ALA A 65 4.17 3.24 1.22
N GLN A 66 4.46 1.96 1.48
CA GLN A 66 3.67 1.14 2.40
C GLN A 66 3.57 1.80 3.77
N THR A 67 4.67 2.36 4.28
CA THR A 67 4.69 2.93 5.62
C THR A 67 4.01 4.29 5.67
N TRP A 68 4.04 5.06 4.58
CA TRP A 68 3.22 6.26 4.46
C TRP A 68 1.72 5.98 4.57
N ILE A 69 1.18 4.95 3.88
CA ILE A 69 -0.24 4.61 4.01
C ILE A 69 -0.55 4.11 5.43
N GLN A 70 0.38 3.38 6.06
CA GLN A 70 0.25 3.04 7.48
C GLN A 70 0.22 4.29 8.39
N SER A 71 0.97 5.35 8.07
CA SER A 71 0.90 6.60 8.84
C SER A 71 -0.47 7.28 8.77
N ILE A 72 -1.12 7.26 7.60
CA ILE A 72 -2.48 7.78 7.40
C ILE A 72 -3.45 7.04 8.31
N ARG A 73 -3.29 5.71 8.43
CA ARG A 73 -4.13 4.83 9.28
C ARG A 73 -4.00 5.11 10.78
N ASN A 74 -2.88 5.68 11.21
CA ASN A 74 -2.60 5.99 12.62
C ASN A 74 -3.08 7.40 13.04
N GLY A 75 -3.53 8.23 12.09
CA GLY A 75 -4.10 9.57 12.32
C GLY A 75 -3.08 10.70 12.56
N PRO A 76 -3.48 11.98 12.41
CA PRO A 76 -2.56 13.12 12.52
C PRO A 76 -2.18 13.42 13.98
N GLY A 77 -0.89 13.24 14.32
CA GLY A 77 -0.28 13.89 15.48
C GLY A 77 0.06 15.34 15.14
N SER A 78 -0.54 16.31 15.82
CA SER A 78 -0.15 17.71 15.71
C SER A 78 1.31 17.90 16.14
N ASN A 79 2.11 18.48 15.24
CA ASN A 79 3.56 18.71 15.36
C ASN A 79 4.43 17.44 15.39
N GLY A 80 4.63 16.78 14.25
CA GLY A 80 5.87 16.05 13.89
C GLY A 80 6.42 15.01 14.89
N MET A 81 5.65 14.64 15.89
CA MET A 81 5.99 13.68 16.94
C MET A 81 4.68 13.04 17.39
N TYR A 82 4.48 11.79 16.98
CA TYR A 82 3.37 10.94 17.37
C TYR A 82 3.29 10.85 18.90
N LYS A 83 2.34 11.57 19.51
CA LYS A 83 1.91 11.30 20.89
C LYS A 83 0.78 10.27 20.88
N THR A 84 1.14 9.03 20.62
CA THR A 84 0.49 7.88 21.27
C THR A 84 1.52 7.32 22.26
N GLY A 85 1.09 7.01 23.48
CA GLY A 85 1.97 6.60 24.58
C GLY A 85 2.72 5.29 24.38
N HIS A 86 2.79 4.75 23.17
CA HIS A 86 3.67 3.69 22.72
C HIS A 86 4.10 4.08 21.30
N VAL A 87 5.29 4.70 21.18
CA VAL A 87 6.01 4.74 19.90
C VAL A 87 6.42 3.29 19.65
N THR A 88 5.57 2.52 18.97
CA THR A 88 6.02 1.29 18.33
C THR A 88 6.90 1.75 17.18
N ASN A 89 8.21 1.48 17.27
CA ASN A 89 9.02 1.36 16.07
C ASN A 89 8.22 0.46 15.11
N LEU A 90 7.79 1.00 13.97
CA LEU A 90 7.36 0.17 12.86
C LEU A 90 8.63 -0.57 12.44
N THR A 91 8.91 -1.72 13.04
CA THR A 91 9.95 -2.62 12.54
C THR A 91 9.52 -2.99 11.13
N ASP A 92 10.38 -2.72 10.15
CA ASP A 92 10.19 -3.06 8.74
C ASP A 92 9.58 -4.46 8.66
N LEU A 93 8.32 -4.53 8.26
CA LEU A 93 7.70 -5.81 7.93
C LEU A 93 8.42 -6.28 6.68
N ASN A 94 9.40 -7.18 6.82
CA ASN A 94 10.10 -7.71 5.66
C ASN A 94 9.10 -8.34 4.70
N GLY A 95 8.82 -7.60 3.63
CA GLY A 95 7.76 -7.87 2.70
C GLY A 95 8.31 -8.17 1.31
N TYR A 96 7.49 -7.83 0.33
CA TYR A 96 7.86 -7.91 -1.07
C TYR A 96 7.44 -6.65 -1.77
N GLU A 97 8.19 -6.36 -2.81
CA GLU A 97 7.86 -5.34 -3.78
C GLU A 97 8.22 -5.82 -5.18
N TYR A 98 7.68 -5.13 -6.17
CA TYR A 98 7.95 -5.41 -7.56
C TYR A 98 8.71 -4.24 -8.18
N ILE A 99 9.90 -4.56 -8.68
CA ILE A 99 10.78 -3.59 -9.32
C ILE A 99 10.76 -3.75 -10.83
N ALA A 100 11.05 -2.66 -11.53
CA ALA A 100 11.14 -2.64 -12.98
C ALA A 100 12.33 -1.81 -13.47
N SER A 101 12.88 -2.21 -14.62
CA SER A 101 13.96 -1.46 -15.27
C SER A 101 13.39 -0.35 -16.16
N ILE A 102 13.73 0.90 -15.86
CA ILE A 102 13.37 2.06 -16.69
C ILE A 102 14.62 2.79 -17.16
N LEU A 103 14.54 3.45 -18.30
CA LEU A 103 15.58 4.38 -18.76
C LEU A 103 15.25 5.78 -18.22
N PHE A 104 16.02 6.24 -17.24
CA PHE A 104 15.93 7.56 -16.61
C PHE A 104 17.03 8.44 -17.20
N GLY A 105 16.69 9.28 -18.16
CA GLY A 105 17.66 9.96 -19.01
C GLY A 105 18.45 9.00 -19.87
N ASP A 106 19.76 8.96 -19.68
CA ASP A 106 20.66 8.06 -20.40
C ASP A 106 20.99 6.79 -19.59
N GLU A 107 20.36 6.60 -18.43
CA GLU A 107 20.69 5.52 -17.49
C GLU A 107 19.56 4.53 -17.30
N THR A 108 19.87 3.23 -17.30
CA THR A 108 18.90 2.21 -16.91
C THR A 108 18.95 2.00 -15.40
N LEU A 109 17.84 2.23 -14.72
CA LEU A 109 17.68 2.10 -13.27
C LEU A 109 16.59 1.09 -12.94
N GLN A 110 16.75 0.39 -11.81
CA GLN A 110 15.68 -0.38 -11.19
C GLN A 110 14.87 0.54 -10.28
N VAL A 111 13.55 0.51 -10.40
CA VAL A 111 12.64 1.31 -9.58
C VAL A 111 11.51 0.45 -9.03
N ILE A 112 11.07 0.77 -7.81
CA ILE A 112 9.85 0.17 -7.22
C ILE A 112 8.64 0.65 -8.01
N VAL A 113 7.74 -0.26 -8.38
CA VAL A 113 6.48 0.08 -9.06
C VAL A 113 5.36 0.22 -8.06
N ASP A 114 4.85 1.43 -7.90
CA ASP A 114 3.95 1.78 -6.80
C ASP A 114 2.69 2.50 -7.29
N SER A 115 1.54 1.83 -7.20
CA SER A 115 0.22 2.43 -7.48
C SER A 115 -0.41 3.15 -6.29
N GLY A 116 0.23 3.13 -5.12
CA GLY A 116 -0.15 3.81 -3.89
C GLY A 116 0.49 5.20 -3.71
N SER A 117 1.47 5.58 -4.52
CA SER A 117 2.04 6.94 -4.55
C SER A 117 2.19 7.50 -5.97
N SER A 118 2.48 8.79 -6.08
CA SER A 118 2.47 9.51 -7.38
C SER A 118 3.82 10.07 -7.80
N ASP A 119 4.78 10.11 -6.89
CA ASP A 119 6.07 10.72 -7.17
C ASP A 119 6.97 9.72 -7.91
N THR A 120 7.46 10.10 -9.09
CA THR A 120 8.54 9.37 -9.77
C THR A 120 9.85 10.00 -9.39
N TRP A 121 10.72 9.22 -8.76
CA TRP A 121 12.00 9.72 -8.27
C TRP A 121 13.10 8.69 -8.44
N ALA A 122 14.31 9.17 -8.68
CA ALA A 122 15.51 8.36 -8.74
C ALA A 122 16.67 9.11 -8.09
N VAL A 123 17.62 8.36 -7.54
CA VAL A 123 18.89 8.95 -7.07
C VAL A 123 19.74 9.37 -8.28
N GLN A 124 20.33 10.56 -8.23
CA GLN A 124 21.16 11.06 -9.34
C GLN A 124 22.46 10.25 -9.51
N LYS A 125 22.91 10.07 -10.77
CA LYS A 125 24.26 9.58 -11.10
C LYS A 125 25.31 10.52 -10.52
N ASP A 126 26.39 9.97 -9.97
CA ASP A 126 27.46 10.74 -9.32
C ASP A 126 26.94 11.69 -8.22
N PHE A 127 26.16 11.18 -7.25
CA PHE A 127 25.87 11.92 -6.03
C PHE A 127 27.16 12.09 -5.18
N ILE A 128 27.45 13.30 -4.63
CA ILE A 128 28.33 13.38 -3.43
C ILE A 128 27.32 13.38 -2.30
N CYS A 129 27.57 12.52 -1.33
CA CYS A 129 27.36 12.88 0.06
C CYS A 129 28.00 14.25 0.33
N GLN A 130 27.19 15.30 0.47
CA GLN A 130 27.64 16.36 1.37
C GLN A 130 27.69 15.75 2.76
N ASP A 131 28.89 15.66 3.31
CA ASP A 131 29.08 15.46 4.73
C ASP A 131 28.47 16.64 5.50
N SER A 132 28.52 16.59 6.82
CA SER A 132 28.09 17.69 7.68
C SER A 132 28.81 19.04 7.42
N ASP A 133 29.77 19.09 6.50
CA ASP A 133 30.69 20.20 6.25
C ASP A 133 30.55 20.84 4.83
N GLY A 134 29.64 20.37 3.96
CA GLY A 134 29.05 21.17 2.88
C GLY A 134 29.69 21.19 1.47
N ASN A 135 30.31 20.11 0.98
CA ASN A 135 30.96 20.05 -0.35
C ASN A 135 30.16 19.36 -1.49
N ARG A 136 29.88 20.06 -2.62
CA ARG A 136 28.89 19.71 -3.71
C ARG A 136 29.24 18.57 -4.69
N LEU A 137 28.20 17.95 -5.29
CA LEU A 137 28.22 17.30 -6.64
C LEU A 137 27.19 17.97 -7.57
N ASN A 138 27.39 17.82 -8.88
CA ASN A 138 26.90 18.71 -9.94
C ASN A 138 25.40 18.59 -10.28
N ASP A 139 24.84 19.68 -10.83
CA ASP A 139 23.40 19.88 -11.08
C ASP A 139 23.12 19.94 -12.59
N HIS A 140 22.33 18.99 -13.10
CA HIS A 140 21.81 18.98 -14.47
C HIS A 140 20.29 18.77 -14.42
N GLY A 141 19.51 19.79 -14.81
CA GLY A 141 18.06 19.67 -15.04
C GLY A 141 17.14 20.08 -13.89
N SER A 142 17.65 20.71 -12.82
CA SER A 142 16.83 21.19 -11.70
C SER A 142 15.84 22.30 -12.06
N ILE A 143 14.70 22.32 -11.37
CA ILE A 143 13.71 23.40 -11.38
C ILE A 143 14.08 24.37 -10.25
N PRO A 144 14.46 25.63 -10.54
CA PRO A 144 14.89 26.56 -9.51
C PRO A 144 13.77 26.87 -8.49
N GLY A 145 14.07 26.66 -7.20
CA GLY A 145 13.19 27.02 -6.08
C GLY A 145 12.07 26.02 -5.77
N VAL A 146 12.09 24.84 -6.40
CA VAL A 146 11.15 23.76 -6.13
C VAL A 146 11.90 22.53 -5.63
N HIS A 147 11.46 21.98 -4.51
CA HIS A 147 12.09 20.82 -3.88
C HIS A 147 11.09 19.67 -3.70
N PHE A 148 11.67 18.47 -3.64
CA PHE A 148 11.01 17.25 -3.24
C PHE A 148 11.35 16.95 -1.77
N ASN A 149 10.34 16.69 -0.96
CA ASN A 149 10.53 16.14 0.38
C ASN A 149 9.37 15.22 0.71
N ILE A 150 9.67 13.93 0.77
CA ILE A 150 8.77 12.91 1.29
C ILE A 150 9.42 12.28 2.51
N THR A 151 8.64 12.16 3.59
CA THR A 151 8.99 11.38 4.77
C THR A 151 7.92 10.33 4.95
N TYR A 152 8.25 9.06 4.80
CA TYR A 152 7.35 7.93 4.95
C TYR A 152 7.06 7.64 6.43
N GLY A 153 6.09 6.77 6.71
CA GLY A 153 5.51 6.63 8.06
C GLY A 153 6.42 5.98 9.10
N ASP A 154 7.42 5.24 8.64
CA ASP A 154 8.51 4.62 9.40
C ASP A 154 9.70 5.57 9.66
N GLY A 155 9.67 6.77 9.10
CA GLY A 155 10.76 7.75 9.19
C GLY A 155 11.78 7.66 8.06
N GLU A 156 11.59 6.76 7.09
CA GLU A 156 12.29 6.80 5.82
C GLU A 156 11.97 8.09 5.08
N PHE A 157 12.91 8.57 4.28
CA PHE A 157 12.69 9.83 3.57
C PHE A 157 13.49 9.88 2.28
N ALA A 158 12.96 10.65 1.34
CA ALA A 158 13.67 11.05 0.14
C ALA A 158 13.49 12.55 -0.06
N THR A 159 14.62 13.23 -0.24
CA THR A 159 14.68 14.69 -0.41
C THR A 159 15.60 15.04 -1.55
N GLY A 160 15.25 16.07 -2.30
CA GLY A 160 16.00 16.47 -3.48
C GLY A 160 15.41 17.68 -4.17
N LEU A 161 15.96 18.00 -5.33
CA LEU A 161 15.42 19.02 -6.22
C LEU A 161 14.34 18.40 -7.09
N MET A 162 13.32 19.16 -7.47
CA MET A 162 12.50 18.79 -8.63
C MET A 162 13.28 19.11 -9.89
N GLY A 163 13.05 18.34 -10.96
CA GLY A 163 13.76 18.47 -12.22
C GLY A 163 12.99 17.89 -13.39
N TYR A 164 13.50 18.10 -14.60
CA TYR A 164 12.98 17.44 -15.80
C TYR A 164 13.93 16.37 -16.30
N GLN A 165 13.38 15.19 -16.58
CA GLN A 165 14.12 14.09 -17.19
C GLN A 165 13.28 13.41 -18.26
N ASP A 166 13.92 12.99 -19.34
CA ASP A 166 13.31 12.07 -20.30
C ASP A 166 13.26 10.67 -19.69
N ILE A 167 12.07 10.08 -19.61
CA ILE A 167 11.88 8.73 -19.06
C ILE A 167 11.41 7.80 -20.18
N THR A 168 12.07 6.66 -20.35
CA THR A 168 11.60 5.59 -21.24
C THR A 168 11.30 4.32 -20.48
N LEU A 169 10.10 3.77 -20.65
CA LEU A 169 9.67 2.50 -20.05
C LEU A 169 8.68 1.79 -20.98
N ALA A 170 8.69 0.45 -21.01
CA ALA A 170 7.82 -0.32 -21.89
C ALA A 170 7.87 0.09 -23.39
N GLY A 171 9.01 0.63 -23.84
CA GLY A 171 9.18 1.20 -25.19
C GLY A 171 8.46 2.53 -25.44
N LEU A 172 7.95 3.19 -24.39
CA LEU A 172 7.30 4.49 -24.42
C LEU A 172 8.26 5.55 -23.88
N GLU A 173 8.51 6.59 -24.68
CA GLU A 173 9.31 7.75 -24.29
C GLU A 173 8.39 8.87 -23.76
N VAL A 174 8.71 9.37 -22.57
CA VAL A 174 8.04 10.48 -21.90
C VAL A 174 9.05 11.63 -21.76
N PRO A 175 9.14 12.52 -22.76
CA PRO A 175 10.14 13.58 -22.76
C PRO A 175 9.75 14.67 -21.76
N GLN A 176 10.76 15.23 -21.10
CA GLN A 176 10.64 16.27 -20.08
C GLN A 176 9.58 15.94 -19.03
N GLN A 177 9.63 14.72 -18.47
CA GLN A 177 8.82 14.37 -17.31
C GLN A 177 9.37 15.10 -16.09
N GLU A 178 8.48 15.74 -15.34
CA GLU A 178 8.81 16.29 -14.03
C GLU A 178 9.01 15.15 -13.03
N VAL A 179 10.16 15.14 -12.36
CA VAL A 179 10.61 14.07 -11.48
C VAL A 179 11.36 14.65 -10.30
N ALA A 180 11.42 13.92 -9.19
CA ALA A 180 12.33 14.26 -8.11
C ALA A 180 13.73 13.69 -8.37
N LEU A 181 14.71 14.57 -8.35
CA LEU A 181 16.13 14.28 -8.44
C LEU A 181 16.68 14.18 -7.01
N VAL A 182 16.51 12.98 -6.43
CA VAL A 182 16.81 12.74 -5.02
C VAL A 182 18.32 12.81 -4.79
N ASN A 183 18.73 13.65 -3.85
CA ASN A 183 20.14 13.83 -3.47
C ASN A 183 20.42 13.46 -2.01
N LYS A 184 19.36 13.24 -1.21
CA LYS A 184 19.48 12.78 0.17
C LYS A 184 18.29 11.89 0.52
N THR A 185 18.57 10.66 0.93
CA THR A 185 17.56 9.67 1.32
C THR A 185 18.05 8.80 2.47
N TYR A 186 17.12 8.29 3.26
CA TYR A 186 17.29 7.13 4.14
C TYR A 186 16.18 6.15 3.82
N TRP A 187 16.55 4.93 3.46
CA TRP A 187 15.65 3.81 3.16
C TRP A 187 16.38 2.51 3.54
N ASN A 188 15.70 1.62 4.25
CA ASN A 188 16.24 0.31 4.62
C ASN A 188 16.48 -0.60 3.41
N GLY A 189 15.84 -0.30 2.27
CA GLY A 189 16.22 -0.82 0.96
C GLY A 189 15.77 -2.26 0.68
N ASP A 190 15.65 -2.57 -0.61
CA ASP A 190 15.75 -3.94 -1.14
C ASP A 190 17.20 -4.29 -1.58
N ASN A 191 18.11 -3.32 -1.49
CA ASN A 191 19.47 -3.34 -2.05
C ASN A 191 19.55 -3.47 -3.58
N VAL A 192 18.46 -3.22 -4.29
CA VAL A 192 18.36 -3.36 -5.76
C VAL A 192 17.82 -2.09 -6.41
N ALA A 193 16.66 -1.60 -5.99
CA ALA A 193 16.08 -0.41 -6.57
C ALA A 193 16.83 0.87 -6.15
N SER A 194 16.79 1.85 -7.04
CA SER A 194 17.46 3.15 -6.92
C SER A 194 16.46 4.31 -7.04
N GLY A 195 15.18 4.00 -6.87
CA GLY A 195 14.08 4.93 -7.08
C GLY A 195 12.72 4.27 -7.01
N LEU A 196 11.70 5.07 -7.27
CA LEU A 196 10.29 4.66 -7.26
C LEU A 196 9.58 5.26 -8.47
N LEU A 197 8.69 4.48 -9.06
CA LEU A 197 7.78 4.85 -10.14
C LEU A 197 6.37 4.96 -9.57
N GLY A 198 5.99 6.18 -9.17
CA GLY A 198 4.64 6.49 -8.68
C GLY A 198 3.62 6.52 -9.82
N LEU A 199 2.55 5.75 -9.68
CA LEU A 199 1.49 5.60 -10.67
C LEU A 199 0.11 6.09 -10.20
N ALA A 200 -0.01 6.59 -8.97
CA ALA A 200 -1.25 7.20 -8.46
C ALA A 200 -1.51 8.60 -9.05
N TYR A 201 -2.59 9.25 -8.61
CA TYR A 201 -3.01 10.55 -9.17
C TYR A 201 -2.19 11.72 -8.63
N ASP A 202 -2.08 12.79 -9.42
CA ASP A 202 -1.27 13.98 -9.15
C ASP A 202 -1.50 14.60 -7.76
N LEU A 203 -2.71 14.47 -7.20
CA LEU A 203 -3.04 14.98 -5.87
C LEU A 203 -2.20 14.36 -4.74
N LEU A 204 -1.41 13.32 -4.99
CA LEU A 204 -0.50 12.73 -4.00
C LEU A 204 0.98 13.12 -4.21
N THR A 205 1.32 13.95 -5.19
CA THR A 205 2.71 14.41 -5.35
C THR A 205 3.18 15.22 -4.14
N SER A 206 4.49 15.23 -3.93
CA SER A 206 5.13 15.77 -2.71
C SER A 206 6.10 16.93 -2.99
N GLU A 207 5.95 17.60 -4.11
CA GLU A 207 6.70 18.83 -4.41
C GLU A 207 6.21 20.02 -3.56
N TYR A 208 7.11 20.96 -3.28
CA TYR A 208 6.77 22.21 -2.61
C TYR A 208 7.60 23.38 -3.14
N ASP A 209 7.00 24.55 -3.11
CA ASP A 209 7.64 25.83 -3.44
C ASP A 209 8.40 26.38 -2.23
N ASP A 210 9.70 26.62 -2.36
CA ASP A 210 10.55 27.08 -1.26
C ASP A 210 10.14 28.45 -0.72
N ALA A 211 9.68 29.34 -1.61
CA ALA A 211 9.39 30.71 -1.27
C ALA A 211 8.15 30.81 -0.37
N SER A 212 7.13 30.02 -0.67
CA SER A 212 5.89 29.99 0.10
C SER A 212 5.83 28.90 1.16
N GLY A 213 6.69 27.87 1.07
CA GLY A 213 6.65 26.67 1.91
C GLY A 213 5.37 25.85 1.72
N LYS A 214 4.69 26.00 0.58
CA LYS A 214 3.43 25.32 0.27
C LYS A 214 3.66 24.18 -0.71
N SER A 215 2.94 23.08 -0.49
CA SER A 215 2.83 22.00 -1.47
C SER A 215 2.22 22.53 -2.77
N ILE A 216 2.81 22.10 -3.88
CA ILE A 216 2.30 22.28 -5.24
C ILE A 216 2.09 20.90 -5.87
N TYR A 217 1.53 20.84 -7.08
CA TYR A 217 1.26 19.59 -7.78
C TYR A 217 1.80 19.63 -9.20
N TYR A 218 2.44 18.52 -9.60
CA TYR A 218 2.87 18.28 -10.97
C TYR A 218 2.15 17.07 -11.56
N ASP A 219 2.21 16.95 -12.88
CA ASP A 219 1.63 15.80 -13.58
C ASP A 219 2.50 14.57 -13.33
N SER A 220 1.95 13.57 -12.62
CA SER A 220 2.58 12.25 -12.48
C SER A 220 2.87 11.65 -13.86
N ILE A 221 3.81 10.71 -13.93
CA ILE A 221 4.27 10.16 -15.22
C ILE A 221 3.12 9.58 -16.06
N PHE A 222 2.17 8.89 -15.43
CA PHE A 222 1.03 8.33 -16.13
C PHE A 222 0.01 9.41 -16.56
N THR A 223 -0.17 10.46 -15.76
CA THR A 223 -0.94 11.64 -16.17
C THR A 223 -0.30 12.31 -17.39
N THR A 224 1.02 12.53 -17.37
CA THR A 224 1.75 13.10 -18.50
C THR A 224 1.59 12.24 -19.76
N MET A 225 1.78 10.93 -19.64
CA MET A 225 1.55 9.98 -20.74
C MET A 225 0.14 10.11 -21.32
N SER A 226 -0.87 10.24 -20.45
CA SER A 226 -2.27 10.36 -20.85
C SER A 226 -2.57 11.69 -21.53
N LYS A 227 -2.15 12.82 -20.93
CA LYS A 227 -2.36 14.18 -21.45
C LYS A 227 -1.63 14.41 -22.77
N LYS A 228 -0.39 13.92 -22.90
CA LYS A 228 0.40 13.99 -24.16
C LYS A 228 -0.05 12.96 -25.20
N GLY A 229 -0.94 12.04 -24.84
CA GLY A 229 -1.47 11.02 -25.75
C GLY A 229 -0.46 9.93 -26.12
N ILE A 230 0.60 9.77 -25.32
CA ILE A 230 1.61 8.72 -25.43
C ILE A 230 0.96 7.35 -25.16
N VAL A 231 0.04 7.28 -24.20
CA VAL A 231 -0.74 6.08 -23.88
C VAL A 231 -2.20 6.28 -24.23
N LYS A 232 -2.72 5.40 -25.09
CA LYS A 232 -4.15 5.31 -25.44
C LYS A 232 -4.56 3.84 -25.59
N PRO A 233 -5.72 3.44 -25.04
CA PRO A 233 -6.55 4.17 -24.07
C PRO A 233 -5.80 4.56 -22.78
N HIS A 234 -6.31 5.55 -22.04
CA HIS A 234 -5.70 6.07 -20.79
C HIS A 234 -5.88 5.09 -19.64
N LEU A 235 -5.19 3.96 -19.71
CA LEU A 235 -5.16 2.94 -18.66
C LEU A 235 -3.78 2.31 -18.57
N PHE A 236 -3.49 1.71 -17.42
CA PHE A 236 -2.43 0.72 -17.28
C PHE A 236 -2.98 -0.50 -16.55
N SER A 237 -2.26 -1.61 -16.60
CA SER A 237 -2.67 -2.84 -15.92
C SER A 237 -1.49 -3.66 -15.44
N MET A 238 -1.71 -4.44 -14.39
CA MET A 238 -0.69 -5.23 -13.71
C MET A 238 -1.14 -6.68 -13.62
N ALA A 239 -0.21 -7.60 -13.90
CA ALA A 239 -0.34 -9.02 -13.63
C ALA A 239 0.91 -9.47 -12.89
N MET A 240 0.80 -9.54 -11.56
CA MET A 240 1.91 -9.91 -10.66
C MET A 240 1.88 -11.41 -10.41
N ASP A 241 3.01 -12.00 -10.01
CA ASP A 241 3.12 -13.44 -9.78
C ASP A 241 4.19 -13.78 -8.73
N SER A 242 3.74 -14.10 -7.54
CA SER A 242 4.61 -14.57 -6.46
C SER A 242 5.17 -15.96 -6.67
N LYS A 243 4.61 -16.79 -7.57
CA LYS A 243 5.10 -18.15 -7.78
C LYS A 243 6.28 -18.17 -8.74
N SER A 244 6.19 -17.42 -9.83
CA SER A 244 7.30 -17.25 -10.77
C SER A 244 8.29 -16.15 -10.35
N GLN A 245 7.92 -15.31 -9.37
CA GLN A 245 8.64 -14.09 -8.97
C GLN A 245 8.69 -13.02 -10.10
N VAL A 246 7.88 -13.17 -11.15
CA VAL A 246 7.89 -12.29 -12.33
C VAL A 246 6.49 -11.80 -12.65
N GLY A 247 6.30 -10.49 -12.66
CA GLY A 247 5.07 -9.83 -13.05
C GLY A 247 5.20 -9.04 -14.36
N GLN A 248 4.11 -8.40 -14.77
CA GLN A 248 4.06 -7.53 -15.94
C GLN A 248 3.21 -6.29 -15.66
N LEU A 249 3.74 -5.13 -16.05
CA LEU A 249 3.04 -3.84 -16.11
C LEU A 249 2.81 -3.49 -17.58
N ALA A 250 1.57 -3.26 -17.98
CA ALA A 250 1.21 -2.92 -19.35
C ALA A 250 0.55 -1.53 -19.40
N PHE A 251 0.92 -0.72 -20.39
CA PHE A 251 0.31 0.60 -20.64
C PHE A 251 -0.61 0.55 -21.86
N GLY A 252 -1.80 1.13 -21.77
CA GLY A 252 -2.76 1.20 -22.88
C GLY A 252 -3.44 -0.11 -23.25
N GLY A 253 -3.23 -1.19 -22.48
CA GLY A 253 -3.87 -2.48 -22.72
C GLY A 253 -3.59 -3.45 -21.58
N LEU A 254 -3.83 -4.75 -21.83
CA LEU A 254 -3.57 -5.84 -20.90
C LEU A 254 -2.16 -6.41 -21.05
N PRO A 255 -1.54 -6.94 -19.98
CA PRO A 255 -0.38 -7.81 -20.12
C PRO A 255 -0.77 -9.10 -20.85
N PRO A 256 0.17 -9.74 -21.60
CA PRO A 256 -0.05 -10.99 -22.35
C PRO A 256 -0.15 -12.21 -21.43
N VAL A 257 -1.09 -12.21 -20.47
CA VAL A 257 -1.35 -13.31 -19.54
C VAL A 257 -2.76 -13.86 -19.70
N GLU A 258 -2.95 -15.15 -19.37
CA GLU A 258 -4.27 -15.76 -19.37
C GLU A 258 -5.06 -15.36 -18.11
N THR A 259 -6.35 -15.06 -18.30
CA THR A 259 -7.29 -14.77 -17.21
C THR A 259 -8.41 -15.81 -17.14
N LYS A 260 -9.01 -15.97 -15.96
CA LYS A 260 -10.21 -16.77 -15.74
C LYS A 260 -11.42 -15.86 -15.69
N GLY A 261 -12.41 -16.12 -16.54
CA GLY A 261 -13.68 -15.40 -16.55
C GLY A 261 -13.60 -14.04 -17.26
N LYS A 262 -14.56 -13.17 -16.97
CA LYS A 262 -14.62 -11.80 -17.51
C LYS A 262 -14.06 -10.82 -16.47
N PHE A 263 -13.59 -9.67 -16.95
CA PHE A 263 -13.27 -8.55 -16.08
C PHE A 263 -14.52 -8.05 -15.36
N ILE A 264 -14.39 -7.84 -14.05
CA ILE A 264 -15.39 -7.21 -13.19
C ILE A 264 -14.92 -5.80 -12.87
N SER A 265 -15.78 -4.82 -13.09
CA SER A 265 -15.44 -3.40 -12.97
C SER A 265 -16.12 -2.78 -11.76
N THR A 266 -15.41 -1.90 -11.06
CA THR A 266 -15.96 -1.04 -10.01
C THR A 266 -15.41 0.38 -10.19
N PRO A 267 -16.19 1.45 -9.93
CA PRO A 267 -15.67 2.80 -10.15
C PRO A 267 -14.58 3.15 -9.13
N ILE A 268 -13.63 3.98 -9.55
CA ILE A 268 -12.66 4.61 -8.64
C ILE A 268 -13.41 5.67 -7.83
N ARG A 269 -13.21 5.71 -6.51
CA ARG A 269 -13.82 6.69 -5.60
C ARG A 269 -12.84 7.77 -5.19
N MET A 270 -13.32 9.00 -5.17
CA MET A 270 -12.65 10.11 -4.51
C MET A 270 -12.98 10.02 -3.02
N VAL A 271 -11.95 9.88 -2.19
CA VAL A 271 -12.11 9.76 -0.73
C VAL A 271 -11.11 10.71 -0.07
N ALA A 272 -11.63 11.58 0.78
CA ALA A 272 -10.79 12.48 1.58
C ALA A 272 -10.14 11.73 2.75
N LEU A 273 -9.06 11.01 2.44
CA LEU A 273 -8.23 10.28 3.40
C LEU A 273 -7.20 11.18 4.09
N LEU A 274 -6.89 12.33 3.49
CA LEU A 274 -5.89 13.27 3.96
C LEU A 274 -6.57 14.52 4.52
N SER A 275 -6.62 14.67 5.85
CA SER A 275 -7.28 15.82 6.49
C SER A 275 -6.68 17.19 6.10
N HIS A 276 -5.46 17.19 5.56
CA HIS A 276 -4.75 18.38 5.09
C HIS A 276 -4.88 18.62 3.57
N ARG A 277 -5.60 17.74 2.82
CA ARG A 277 -5.87 17.89 1.38
C ARG A 277 -7.39 17.86 1.13
N PRO A 278 -8.12 18.95 1.41
CA PRO A 278 -9.58 19.01 1.23
C PRO A 278 -10.03 18.78 -0.23
N GLU A 279 -9.14 18.99 -1.21
CA GLU A 279 -9.34 18.75 -2.64
C GLU A 279 -9.65 17.27 -2.95
N ALA A 280 -9.22 16.34 -2.10
CA ALA A 280 -9.48 14.90 -2.25
C ALA A 280 -10.98 14.52 -2.16
N LYS A 281 -11.85 15.48 -1.82
CA LYS A 281 -13.31 15.34 -1.92
C LYS A 281 -13.84 15.50 -3.35
N THR A 282 -13.09 16.18 -4.21
CA THR A 282 -13.52 16.59 -5.55
C THR A 282 -12.55 16.17 -6.65
N GLU A 283 -11.39 15.62 -6.28
CA GLU A 283 -10.35 15.15 -7.18
C GLU A 283 -9.85 13.76 -6.77
N TYR A 284 -9.39 12.99 -7.76
CA TYR A 284 -8.84 11.65 -7.51
C TYR A 284 -7.46 11.75 -6.84
N SER A 285 -7.23 10.89 -5.85
CA SER A 285 -5.96 10.76 -5.12
C SER A 285 -5.39 9.35 -5.27
N PHE A 286 -6.03 8.38 -4.61
CA PHE A 286 -5.70 6.96 -4.70
C PHE A 286 -6.68 6.21 -5.61
N TYR A 287 -6.26 5.03 -6.07
CA TYR A 287 -7.14 4.04 -6.71
C TYR A 287 -8.04 3.34 -5.68
N THR A 288 -9.00 4.09 -5.15
CA THR A 288 -9.87 3.62 -4.07
C THR A 288 -11.12 2.94 -4.64
N ILE A 289 -11.43 1.76 -4.13
CA ILE A 289 -12.68 1.03 -4.41
C ILE A 289 -13.50 0.86 -3.13
N LEU A 290 -14.79 0.57 -3.30
CA LEU A 290 -15.64 0.05 -2.23
C LEU A 290 -15.94 -1.42 -2.57
N PRO A 291 -15.33 -2.41 -1.89
CA PRO A 291 -15.75 -3.79 -2.03
C PRO A 291 -17.18 -3.95 -1.49
N ASP A 292 -17.84 -5.05 -1.85
CA ASP A 292 -19.11 -5.43 -1.21
C ASP A 292 -18.86 -6.15 0.12
N GLY A 293 -17.65 -6.71 0.28
CA GLY A 293 -17.24 -7.40 1.49
C GLY A 293 -16.13 -8.41 1.23
N TYR A 294 -15.98 -9.34 2.16
CA TYR A 294 -14.94 -10.37 2.16
C TYR A 294 -15.55 -11.74 2.43
N VAL A 295 -14.89 -12.79 1.95
CA VAL A 295 -15.33 -14.18 2.11
C VAL A 295 -14.20 -14.99 2.71
N ILE A 296 -14.50 -15.70 3.80
CA ILE A 296 -13.60 -16.67 4.42
C ILE A 296 -14.25 -18.04 4.35
N LYS A 297 -13.52 -19.03 3.79
CA LYS A 297 -14.01 -20.40 3.61
C LYS A 297 -12.97 -21.43 4.03
N ASN A 298 -13.41 -22.68 4.15
CA ASN A 298 -12.55 -23.83 4.48
C ASN A 298 -11.77 -23.62 5.79
N VAL A 299 -12.42 -22.98 6.77
CA VAL A 299 -11.83 -22.76 8.09
C VAL A 299 -11.83 -24.08 8.86
N THR A 300 -10.63 -24.52 9.24
CA THR A 300 -10.46 -25.54 10.26
C THR A 300 -10.14 -24.80 11.55
N MET A 301 -11.08 -24.80 12.51
CA MET A 301 -10.88 -24.09 13.77
C MET A 301 -9.58 -24.58 14.42
N ALA A 302 -8.61 -23.68 14.56
CA ALA A 302 -7.37 -23.97 15.22
C ALA A 302 -7.60 -24.17 16.74
N PRO A 303 -6.86 -25.08 17.41
CA PRO A 303 -6.90 -25.18 18.86
C PRO A 303 -6.57 -23.82 19.49
N THR A 304 -7.42 -23.35 20.39
CA THR A 304 -7.29 -22.02 21.01
C THR A 304 -6.19 -21.95 22.07
N SER A 305 -5.62 -23.09 22.49
CA SER A 305 -4.65 -23.17 23.59
C SER A 305 -3.30 -22.50 23.31
N ASN A 306 -2.95 -22.32 22.03
CA ASN A 306 -1.69 -21.70 21.60
C ASN A 306 -1.89 -20.47 20.69
N GLN A 307 -3.14 -20.03 20.48
CA GLN A 307 -3.41 -18.79 19.73
C GLN A 307 -3.41 -17.61 20.70
N THR A 308 -2.44 -16.73 20.58
CA THR A 308 -2.45 -15.42 21.25
C THR A 308 -3.07 -14.39 20.31
N LEU A 309 -4.37 -14.49 20.12
CA LEU A 309 -5.15 -13.29 19.80
C LEU A 309 -5.13 -12.42 21.06
N ALA A 310 -4.75 -11.15 20.95
CA ALA A 310 -4.84 -10.24 22.08
C ALA A 310 -6.25 -10.35 22.68
N ALA A 311 -6.38 -10.47 24.01
CA ALA A 311 -7.68 -10.71 24.66
C ALA A 311 -8.75 -9.65 24.28
N SER A 312 -8.32 -8.46 23.85
CA SER A 312 -9.15 -7.37 23.32
C SER A 312 -9.70 -7.60 21.89
N LYS A 313 -9.23 -8.60 21.16
CA LYS A 313 -9.62 -8.92 19.76
C LYS A 313 -10.61 -10.09 19.64
N TRP A 314 -10.96 -10.74 20.75
CA TRP A 314 -11.99 -11.78 20.75
C TRP A 314 -13.39 -11.18 20.55
N ASN A 315 -13.85 -11.18 19.30
CA ASN A 315 -15.18 -10.72 18.90
C ASN A 315 -16.05 -11.89 18.39
N ASN A 316 -17.31 -11.61 18.01
CA ASN A 316 -18.21 -12.65 17.49
C ASN A 316 -17.74 -13.27 16.16
N ALA A 317 -16.95 -12.55 15.35
CA ALA A 317 -16.41 -13.03 14.08
C ALA A 317 -15.36 -14.14 14.31
N VAL A 318 -14.56 -14.04 15.36
CA VAL A 318 -13.62 -15.09 15.81
C VAL A 318 -14.33 -16.40 16.19
N LEU A 319 -15.58 -16.32 16.67
CA LEU A 319 -16.37 -17.50 17.06
C LEU A 319 -16.98 -18.25 15.87
N LYS A 320 -17.15 -17.59 14.73
CA LYS A 320 -17.64 -18.16 13.46
C LYS A 320 -16.89 -17.53 12.29
N PRO A 321 -15.62 -17.91 12.09
CA PRO A 321 -14.71 -17.26 11.13
C PRO A 321 -15.02 -17.55 9.66
N ALA A 322 -15.89 -18.53 9.36
CA ALA A 322 -16.28 -18.83 7.99
C ALA A 322 -17.58 -18.11 7.62
N GLY A 323 -17.58 -17.41 6.49
CA GLY A 323 -18.76 -16.70 6.01
C GLY A 323 -18.45 -15.54 5.08
N PHE A 324 -19.50 -14.76 4.81
CA PHE A 324 -19.41 -13.47 4.13
C PHE A 324 -19.44 -12.35 5.17
N TYR A 325 -18.49 -11.43 5.06
CA TYR A 325 -18.33 -10.26 5.89
C TYR A 325 -18.65 -9.03 5.06
N ASN A 326 -19.84 -8.48 5.26
CA ASN A 326 -20.25 -7.26 4.56
C ASN A 326 -19.34 -6.11 4.94
N SER A 327 -18.74 -5.45 3.96
CA SER A 327 -17.91 -4.28 4.20
C SER A 327 -17.83 -3.44 2.93
N THR A 328 -18.26 -2.19 3.05
CA THR A 328 -18.25 -1.20 1.96
C THR A 328 -17.27 -0.08 2.25
N THR A 329 -16.19 -0.39 2.96
CA THR A 329 -15.22 0.61 3.42
C THR A 329 -14.18 0.92 2.34
N PRO A 330 -13.68 2.17 2.27
CA PRO A 330 -12.64 2.56 1.33
C PRO A 330 -11.42 1.65 1.38
N THR A 331 -11.09 1.04 0.24
CA THR A 331 -9.92 0.16 0.07
C THR A 331 -9.08 0.66 -1.10
N ILE A 332 -7.82 0.99 -0.84
CA ILE A 332 -6.85 1.41 -1.85
C ILE A 332 -6.28 0.17 -2.55
N VAL A 333 -6.18 0.19 -3.88
CA VAL A 333 -5.49 -0.85 -4.65
C VAL A 333 -4.04 -0.43 -4.86
N ASP A 334 -3.10 -1.16 -4.27
CA ASP A 334 -1.74 -0.69 -4.06
C ASP A 334 -0.68 -1.77 -4.30
N SER A 335 0.08 -1.64 -5.39
CA SER A 335 1.24 -2.52 -5.66
C SER A 335 2.49 -2.17 -4.85
N GLY A 336 2.49 -1.01 -4.17
CA GLY A 336 3.56 -0.61 -3.26
C GLY A 336 3.35 -1.12 -1.84
N THR A 337 2.32 -1.92 -1.58
CA THR A 337 2.06 -2.53 -0.27
C THR A 337 1.98 -4.05 -0.39
N THR A 338 2.76 -4.77 0.41
CA THR A 338 2.77 -6.24 0.40
C THR A 338 1.43 -6.85 0.83
N LEU A 339 0.92 -6.47 2.01
CA LEU A 339 -0.20 -7.15 2.68
C LEU A 339 -1.57 -6.60 2.33
N MET A 340 -2.60 -7.43 2.49
CA MET A 340 -3.97 -6.93 2.62
C MET A 340 -4.19 -6.39 4.04
N TYR A 341 -4.56 -5.13 4.14
CA TYR A 341 -4.99 -4.51 5.40
C TYR A 341 -6.50 -4.36 5.37
N VAL A 342 -7.20 -5.15 6.18
CA VAL A 342 -8.68 -5.27 6.16
C VAL A 342 -9.29 -4.89 7.51
N PRO A 343 -10.60 -4.64 7.63
CA PRO A 343 -11.24 -4.39 8.92
C PRO A 343 -10.85 -5.39 10.00
N SER A 344 -10.67 -4.91 11.24
CA SER A 344 -10.12 -5.72 12.32
C SER A 344 -10.91 -7.01 12.54
N ASP A 345 -12.25 -6.95 12.51
CA ASP A 345 -13.11 -8.12 12.65
C ASP A 345 -12.91 -9.18 11.57
N ILE A 346 -12.58 -8.77 10.34
CA ILE A 346 -12.29 -9.64 9.21
C ILE A 346 -10.91 -10.26 9.33
N SER A 347 -9.89 -9.46 9.67
CA SER A 347 -8.52 -9.96 9.88
C SER A 347 -8.44 -10.94 11.07
N ASP A 348 -9.14 -10.63 12.16
CA ASP A 348 -9.24 -11.47 13.36
C ASP A 348 -9.94 -12.80 13.04
N ALA A 349 -11.01 -12.76 12.24
CA ALA A 349 -11.70 -13.97 11.78
C ALA A 349 -10.81 -14.84 10.89
N PHE A 350 -10.04 -14.25 9.97
CA PHE A 350 -9.10 -14.99 9.14
C PHE A 350 -8.01 -15.66 9.99
N ALA A 351 -7.36 -14.90 10.87
CA ALA A 351 -6.32 -15.39 11.76
C ALA A 351 -6.81 -16.53 12.68
N ALA A 352 -8.04 -16.43 13.23
CA ALA A 352 -8.63 -17.49 14.05
C ALA A 352 -8.78 -18.85 13.32
N GLY A 353 -8.78 -18.84 11.98
CA GLY A 353 -8.77 -20.02 11.14
C GLY A 353 -7.39 -20.60 10.84
N VAL A 354 -6.31 -19.98 11.33
CA VAL A 354 -4.91 -20.36 11.10
C VAL A 354 -4.29 -20.97 12.36
N PRO A 355 -3.79 -22.22 12.31
CA PRO A 355 -3.16 -22.87 13.46
C PRO A 355 -1.99 -22.09 14.05
N ASN A 356 -2.00 -21.94 15.38
CA ASN A 356 -0.95 -21.24 16.15
C ASN A 356 -0.63 -19.83 15.66
N SER A 357 -1.58 -19.15 15.00
CA SER A 357 -1.39 -17.75 14.64
C SER A 357 -1.36 -16.87 15.89
N PHE A 358 -0.58 -15.80 15.84
CA PHE A 358 -0.54 -14.78 16.88
C PHE A 358 -0.42 -13.38 16.27
N TYR A 359 -0.90 -12.40 17.01
CA TYR A 359 -0.76 -10.99 16.64
C TYR A 359 0.49 -10.42 17.33
N ASP A 360 1.43 -9.91 16.56
CA ASP A 360 2.54 -9.14 17.10
C ASP A 360 2.17 -7.65 17.11
N ILE A 361 2.10 -7.08 18.31
CA ILE A 361 1.68 -5.69 18.51
C ILE A 361 2.72 -4.67 18.04
N PHE A 362 4.00 -5.07 17.94
CA PHE A 362 5.08 -4.17 17.58
C PHE A 362 5.13 -3.93 16.08
N SER A 363 5.05 -5.00 15.30
CA SER A 363 4.92 -4.93 13.84
C SER A 363 3.49 -4.66 13.36
N GLY A 364 2.50 -4.80 14.24
CA GLY A 364 1.09 -4.56 13.92
C GLY A 364 0.50 -5.59 12.97
N ALA A 365 1.04 -6.81 12.96
CA ALA A 365 0.69 -7.83 11.98
C ALA A 365 0.45 -9.22 12.61
N TYR A 366 -0.12 -10.12 11.81
CA TYR A 366 -0.37 -11.50 12.18
C TYR A 366 0.74 -12.40 11.65
N TYR A 367 1.20 -13.33 12.48
CA TYR A 367 2.18 -14.35 12.14
C TYR A 367 1.62 -15.74 12.46
N ALA A 368 2.17 -16.76 11.81
CA ALA A 368 1.89 -18.16 12.11
C ALA A 368 3.12 -19.02 11.77
N PRO A 369 3.20 -20.30 12.20
CA PRO A 369 4.19 -21.24 11.66
C PRO A 369 4.14 -21.26 10.14
N CYS A 370 5.30 -21.24 9.49
CA CYS A 370 5.40 -21.12 8.02
C CYS A 370 4.75 -22.25 7.22
N ASP A 371 4.49 -23.40 7.86
CA ASP A 371 3.79 -24.56 7.30
C ASP A 371 2.30 -24.62 7.69
N ALA A 372 1.77 -23.59 8.36
CA ALA A 372 0.39 -23.54 8.79
C ALA A 372 -0.57 -23.57 7.59
N THR A 373 -1.66 -24.34 7.73
CA THR A 373 -2.74 -24.32 6.74
C THR A 373 -3.56 -23.04 6.89
N VAL A 374 -3.81 -22.35 5.78
CA VAL A 374 -4.61 -21.11 5.74
C VAL A 374 -6.02 -21.34 5.16
N PRO A 375 -7.06 -20.65 5.69
CA PRO A 375 -8.38 -20.56 5.08
C PRO A 375 -8.32 -19.98 3.66
N ASP A 376 -9.36 -20.21 2.87
CA ASP A 376 -9.54 -19.43 1.64
C ASP A 376 -10.00 -18.04 2.02
N PHE A 377 -9.35 -17.00 1.49
CA PHE A 377 -9.72 -15.60 1.68
C PHE A 377 -10.01 -14.96 0.33
N GLY A 378 -11.10 -14.21 0.25
CA GLY A 378 -11.47 -13.50 -0.98
C GLY A 378 -12.15 -12.17 -0.74
N ILE A 379 -11.96 -11.25 -1.68
CA ILE A 379 -12.63 -9.96 -1.74
C ILE A 379 -13.83 -10.06 -2.68
N VAL A 380 -14.94 -9.42 -2.33
CA VAL A 380 -16.14 -9.35 -3.18
C VAL A 380 -16.23 -7.98 -3.82
N ILE A 381 -16.26 -7.95 -5.15
CA ILE A 381 -16.36 -6.73 -5.95
C ILE A 381 -17.50 -6.91 -6.95
N SER A 382 -18.51 -6.05 -6.88
CA SER A 382 -19.70 -6.10 -7.76
C SER A 382 -20.35 -7.48 -7.81
N GLY A 383 -20.48 -8.13 -6.65
CA GLY A 383 -21.07 -9.45 -6.46
C GLY A 383 -20.18 -10.62 -6.85
N HIS A 384 -18.97 -10.38 -7.37
CA HIS A 384 -18.02 -11.42 -7.74
C HIS A 384 -16.94 -11.59 -6.68
N THR A 385 -16.67 -12.84 -6.26
CA THR A 385 -15.59 -13.13 -5.31
C THR A 385 -14.31 -13.46 -6.04
N PHE A 386 -13.27 -12.69 -5.76
CA PHE A 386 -11.90 -13.00 -6.13
C PHE A 386 -11.17 -13.59 -4.94
N TYR A 387 -10.52 -14.75 -5.10
CA TYR A 387 -9.76 -15.39 -4.03
C TYR A 387 -8.27 -15.15 -4.22
N ALA A 388 -7.57 -14.89 -3.12
CA ALA A 388 -6.12 -14.92 -3.08
C ALA A 388 -5.60 -16.36 -3.16
N ASP A 389 -4.43 -16.55 -3.75
CA ASP A 389 -3.72 -17.81 -3.72
C ASP A 389 -3.25 -18.11 -2.29
N LYS A 390 -3.30 -19.37 -1.87
CA LYS A 390 -2.88 -19.75 -0.52
C LYS A 390 -1.40 -19.48 -0.27
N ALA A 391 -0.57 -19.56 -1.30
CA ALA A 391 0.85 -19.24 -1.19
C ALA A 391 1.09 -17.75 -0.87
N ASP A 392 0.14 -16.87 -1.23
CA ASP A 392 0.17 -15.45 -0.91
C ASP A 392 -0.49 -15.11 0.43
N LEU A 393 -1.20 -16.06 1.05
CA LEU A 393 -1.82 -15.87 2.36
C LEU A 393 -0.87 -16.20 3.52
N ILE A 394 0.32 -16.77 3.23
CA ILE A 394 1.39 -17.02 4.18
C ILE A 394 2.76 -16.75 3.52
N GLN A 395 3.42 -15.68 3.96
CA GLN A 395 4.64 -15.15 3.33
C GLN A 395 5.87 -15.94 3.78
N SER A 396 6.25 -16.95 3.00
CA SER A 396 7.24 -17.96 3.39
C SER A 396 8.69 -17.70 2.95
N SER A 397 8.96 -16.68 2.14
CA SER A 397 10.32 -16.46 1.63
C SER A 397 11.24 -15.69 2.57
N ASP A 398 10.69 -14.99 3.58
CA ASP A 398 11.49 -14.37 4.63
C ASP A 398 10.94 -14.72 6.03
N PRO A 399 11.18 -15.96 6.48
CA PRO A 399 10.71 -16.41 7.78
C PRO A 399 11.50 -15.75 8.92
N LEU A 400 10.79 -15.31 9.97
CA LEU A 400 11.41 -14.79 11.18
C LEU A 400 11.72 -15.92 12.17
N ASP A 401 12.92 -15.90 12.74
CA ASP A 401 13.29 -16.80 13.84
C ASP A 401 12.53 -16.40 15.11
N ASN A 402 11.77 -17.34 15.67
CA ASN A 402 10.99 -17.14 16.88
C ASN A 402 11.82 -17.30 18.18
N GLY A 403 13.14 -17.48 18.06
CA GLY A 403 14.10 -17.54 19.17
C GLY A 403 14.12 -18.89 19.92
N ASP A 404 13.28 -19.84 19.50
CA ASP A 404 13.21 -21.22 20.01
C ASP A 404 13.63 -22.26 18.96
N GLY A 405 14.21 -21.81 17.84
CA GLY A 405 14.56 -22.65 16.70
C GLY A 405 13.39 -22.98 15.77
N THR A 406 12.22 -22.36 15.98
CA THR A 406 11.10 -22.37 15.04
C THR A 406 11.04 -21.08 14.24
N PHE A 407 10.39 -21.15 13.08
CA PHE A 407 10.25 -20.05 12.16
C PHE A 407 8.78 -19.69 11.98
N VAL A 408 8.51 -18.39 11.98
CA VAL A 408 7.17 -17.83 11.80
C VAL A 408 7.13 -16.96 10.56
N CYS A 409 5.98 -16.95 9.90
CA CYS A 409 5.76 -16.28 8.65
C CYS A 409 4.60 -15.29 8.78
N LEU A 410 4.74 -14.16 8.11
CA LEU A 410 3.74 -13.10 8.05
C LEU A 410 2.50 -13.59 7.30
N LEU A 411 1.31 -13.35 7.85
CA LEU A 411 0.06 -13.67 7.16
C LEU A 411 -0.28 -12.59 6.14
N GLY A 412 -0.76 -13.02 4.97
CA GLY A 412 -1.11 -12.11 3.86
C GLY A 412 -2.29 -11.18 4.14
N VAL A 413 -3.11 -11.50 5.14
CA VAL A 413 -4.22 -10.68 5.61
C VAL A 413 -3.92 -10.21 7.01
N THR A 414 -4.00 -8.90 7.24
CA THR A 414 -3.71 -8.33 8.55
C THR A 414 -4.63 -7.17 8.94
N ASP A 415 -4.48 -6.72 10.18
CA ASP A 415 -5.35 -5.73 10.79
C ASP A 415 -5.14 -4.34 10.18
N GLY A 416 -6.18 -3.86 9.51
CA GLY A 416 -6.30 -2.54 8.92
C GLY A 416 -6.60 -1.43 9.92
N GLY A 417 -7.03 -1.77 11.15
CA GLY A 417 -7.50 -0.81 12.14
C GLY A 417 -8.70 -0.03 11.63
N GLU A 418 -8.68 1.29 11.83
CA GLU A 418 -9.76 2.19 11.40
C GLU A 418 -9.73 2.48 9.87
N GLY A 419 -8.69 2.05 9.15
CA GLY A 419 -8.50 2.29 7.71
C GLY A 419 -7.75 3.60 7.40
N PRO A 420 -7.56 3.97 6.11
CA PRO A 420 -8.04 3.28 4.92
C PRO A 420 -7.50 1.85 4.80
N TYR A 421 -8.28 0.98 4.18
CA TYR A 421 -7.89 -0.42 3.93
C TYR A 421 -7.06 -0.51 2.66
N ILE A 422 -6.31 -1.60 2.50
CA ILE A 422 -5.38 -1.78 1.38
C ILE A 422 -5.53 -3.16 0.79
N LEU A 423 -5.66 -3.21 -0.53
CA LEU A 423 -5.56 -4.39 -1.36
C LEU A 423 -4.15 -4.45 -1.95
N GLY A 424 -3.23 -5.07 -1.20
CA GLY A 424 -1.83 -5.19 -1.57
C GLY A 424 -1.50 -6.37 -2.49
N ASP A 425 -0.20 -6.60 -2.68
CA ASP A 425 0.39 -7.66 -3.51
C ASP A 425 -0.19 -9.03 -3.24
N THR A 426 -0.39 -9.37 -1.95
CA THR A 426 -0.95 -10.67 -1.55
C THR A 426 -2.30 -11.01 -2.19
N MET A 427 -3.11 -10.00 -2.57
CA MET A 427 -4.27 -10.20 -3.43
C MET A 427 -3.95 -10.00 -4.91
N MET A 428 -3.19 -8.95 -5.24
CA MET A 428 -2.93 -8.55 -6.62
C MET A 428 -2.16 -9.63 -7.42
N ASN A 429 -1.34 -10.45 -6.77
CA ASN A 429 -0.67 -11.63 -7.35
C ASN A 429 -1.66 -12.65 -7.96
N SER A 430 -2.90 -12.67 -7.47
CA SER A 430 -3.96 -13.55 -7.97
C SER A 430 -4.82 -12.91 -9.05
N LEU A 431 -4.55 -11.66 -9.42
CA LEU A 431 -5.38 -10.83 -10.28
C LEU A 431 -4.63 -10.33 -11.51
N VAL A 432 -5.40 -10.01 -12.55
CA VAL A 432 -5.05 -8.96 -13.50
C VAL A 432 -5.84 -7.72 -13.10
N THR A 433 -5.12 -6.70 -12.65
CA THR A 433 -5.67 -5.45 -12.12
C THR A 433 -5.50 -4.36 -13.16
N VAL A 434 -6.60 -3.75 -13.59
CA VAL A 434 -6.63 -2.67 -14.59
C VAL A 434 -7.03 -1.36 -13.93
N PHE A 435 -6.18 -0.37 -14.09
CA PHE A 435 -6.38 1.01 -13.65
C PHE A 435 -6.86 1.82 -14.86
N ASP A 436 -8.17 1.80 -15.13
CA ASP A 436 -8.77 2.50 -16.27
C ASP A 436 -9.13 3.93 -15.92
N VAL A 437 -8.09 4.77 -15.81
CA VAL A 437 -8.19 6.19 -15.45
C VAL A 437 -9.08 6.96 -16.42
N GLY A 438 -9.02 6.64 -17.72
CA GLY A 438 -9.86 7.26 -18.74
C GLY A 438 -11.36 6.99 -18.57
N ALA A 439 -11.72 5.87 -17.93
CA ALA A 439 -13.10 5.54 -17.59
C ALA A 439 -13.45 5.80 -16.12
N GLY A 440 -12.49 6.14 -15.27
CA GLY A 440 -12.67 6.25 -13.82
C GLY A 440 -13.05 4.91 -13.18
N MET A 441 -12.49 3.80 -13.68
CA MET A 441 -12.84 2.43 -13.23
C MET A 441 -11.61 1.61 -12.86
N MET A 442 -11.72 0.81 -11.81
CA MET A 442 -10.89 -0.36 -11.60
C MET A 442 -11.53 -1.56 -12.27
N ARG A 443 -10.74 -2.45 -12.89
CA ARG A 443 -11.24 -3.71 -13.43
C ARG A 443 -10.35 -4.87 -12.99
N PHE A 444 -10.97 -5.99 -12.63
CA PHE A 444 -10.28 -7.15 -12.10
C PHE A 444 -10.69 -8.43 -12.83
N ALA A 445 -9.73 -9.29 -13.11
CA ALA A 445 -9.98 -10.67 -13.51
C ALA A 445 -9.04 -11.59 -12.72
N SER A 446 -9.45 -12.83 -12.44
CA SER A 446 -8.54 -13.78 -11.81
C SER A 446 -7.44 -14.17 -12.80
N ARG A 447 -6.18 -14.17 -12.35
CA ARG A 447 -5.05 -14.68 -13.14
C ARG A 447 -5.13 -16.22 -13.20
N LYS A 448 -4.73 -16.80 -14.33
CA LYS A 448 -4.84 -18.26 -14.51
C LYS A 448 -3.74 -19.04 -13.81
#